data_AF-A0A7W7LX06-F1
#
_entry.id   AF-A0A7W7LX06-F1
#
_cell.length_a   1.000
_cell.length_b   1.000
_cell.length_c   1.000
_cell.angle_alpha   90.00
_cell.angle_beta   90.00
_cell.angle_gamma   90.00
#
_symmetry.space_group_name_H-M   'P 1'
#
loop_
_entity.id
_entity.type
_entity.pdbx_description
1 polymer ?
#
loop_
_entity_poly.entity_id
_entity_poly.type
_entity_poly.pdbx_seq_one_letter_code
_entity_poly.pdbx_strand_id
1 'polypeptide(L)'
;MAAQLERPRRRRGPLVAYLYRVDLAVPVRPMTPARRAALAKANAARRTCPACRRDAGYVIPASLGTCVPCAYPDPHGSDGST
;
A
#
# COMPACT_ATOMS: atom_id res chain seq x y z
N MET A 1 -22.46 -15.14 18.23
CA MET A 1 -23.36 -14.77 17.12
C MET A 1 -22.75 -13.61 16.35
N ALA A 2 -22.91 -13.59 15.04
CA ALA A 2 -22.55 -12.46 14.17
C ALA A 2 -23.85 -11.82 13.65
N ALA A 3 -23.86 -10.51 13.46
CA ALA A 3 -24.93 -9.84 12.72
C ALA A 3 -24.55 -9.74 11.24
N GLN A 4 -25.53 -9.75 10.34
CA GLN A 4 -25.33 -9.66 8.90
C GLN A 4 -25.98 -8.38 8.37
N LEU A 5 -25.21 -7.60 7.61
CA LEU A 5 -25.69 -6.42 6.90
C LEU A 5 -25.59 -6.68 5.40
N GLU A 6 -26.68 -6.42 4.69
CA GLU A 6 -26.73 -6.55 3.23
C GLU A 6 -27.00 -5.20 2.57
N ARG A 7 -26.12 -4.81 1.64
CA ARG A 7 -26.33 -3.63 0.78
C ARG A 7 -26.72 -4.08 -0.63
N PRO A 8 -27.96 -3.82 -1.09
CA PRO A 8 -28.40 -4.24 -2.43
C PRO A 8 -27.61 -3.52 -3.54
N ARG A 9 -27.49 -4.18 -4.70
CA ARG A 9 -26.83 -3.62 -5.89
C ARG A 9 -27.67 -3.88 -7.14
N ARG A 10 -27.68 -2.92 -8.06
CA ARG A 10 -28.33 -3.09 -9.36
C ARG A 10 -27.60 -4.15 -10.18
N ARG A 11 -28.32 -5.18 -10.66
CA ARG A 11 -27.82 -6.26 -11.55
C ARG A 11 -26.67 -7.12 -10.98
N ARG A 12 -26.45 -7.12 -9.66
CA ARG A 12 -25.43 -7.96 -8.97
C ARG A 12 -25.97 -8.38 -7.60
N GLY A 13 -25.46 -9.49 -7.05
CA GLY A 13 -25.79 -9.88 -5.67
C GLY A 13 -25.44 -8.80 -4.63
N PRO A 14 -26.10 -8.79 -3.46
CA PRO A 14 -25.85 -7.80 -2.41
C PRO A 14 -24.40 -7.87 -1.92
N LEU A 15 -23.92 -6.77 -1.36
CA LEU A 15 -22.68 -6.77 -0.58
C LEU A 15 -23.03 -7.18 0.84
N VAL A 16 -22.40 -8.26 1.30
CA VAL A 16 -22.65 -8.83 2.62
C VAL A 16 -21.49 -8.44 3.54
N ALA A 17 -21.80 -7.90 4.71
CA ALA A 17 -20.85 -7.64 5.79
C ALA A 17 -21.28 -8.41 7.04
N TYR A 18 -20.37 -9.24 7.56
CA TYR A 18 -20.55 -9.90 8.86
C TYR A 18 -19.97 -9.00 9.94
N LEU A 19 -20.83 -8.56 10.85
CA LEU A 19 -20.49 -7.74 11.99
C LEU A 19 -20.23 -8.66 13.18
N TYR A 20 -18.99 -8.64 13.65
CA TYR A 20 -18.55 -9.40 14.83
C TYR A 20 -18.50 -8.49 16.05
N ARG A 21 -18.66 -9.11 17.21
CA ARG A 21 -18.49 -8.47 18.51
C ARG A 21 -17.03 -8.11 18.74
N VAL A 22 -16.75 -6.82 18.93
CA VAL A 22 -15.40 -6.30 19.16
C VAL A 22 -14.84 -6.77 20.51
N ASP A 23 -15.69 -6.97 21.51
CA ASP A 23 -15.30 -7.46 22.84
C ASP A 23 -14.82 -8.91 22.84
N LEU A 24 -15.16 -9.68 21.80
CA LEU A 24 -14.66 -11.04 21.59
C LEU A 24 -13.44 -11.08 20.67
N ALA A 25 -12.93 -9.92 20.25
CA ALA A 25 -11.77 -9.87 19.36
C ALA A 25 -10.52 -10.37 20.08
N VAL A 26 -9.86 -11.35 19.48
CA VAL A 26 -8.57 -11.85 19.94
C VAL A 26 -7.47 -10.88 19.48
N PRO A 27 -6.44 -10.61 20.31
CA PRO A 27 -5.31 -9.79 19.88
C PRO A 27 -4.70 -10.30 18.58
N VAL A 28 -4.44 -9.38 17.64
CA VAL A 28 -3.63 -9.70 16.47
C VAL A 28 -2.24 -10.12 16.92
N ARG A 29 -1.62 -11.08 16.22
CA ARG A 29 -0.23 -11.50 16.52
C ARG A 29 0.67 -10.25 16.57
N PRO A 30 1.39 -10.02 17.68
CA PRO A 30 2.15 -8.80 17.86
C PRO A 30 3.21 -8.63 16.77
N MET A 31 3.52 -7.37 16.49
CA MET A 31 4.56 -7.04 15.53
C MET A 31 5.92 -7.38 16.13
N THR A 32 6.68 -8.23 15.44
CA THR A 32 8.05 -8.57 15.86
C THR A 32 9.07 -7.64 15.20
N PRO A 33 10.25 -7.44 15.81
CA PRO A 33 11.34 -6.67 15.17
C PRO A 33 11.70 -7.20 13.79
N ALA A 34 11.73 -8.53 13.61
CA ALA A 34 11.99 -9.17 12.32
C ALA A 34 10.94 -8.82 11.25
N ARG A 35 9.65 -8.82 11.61
CA ARG A 35 8.58 -8.39 10.70
C ARG A 35 8.71 -6.91 10.33
N ARG A 36 9.11 -6.07 11.28
CA ARG A 36 9.35 -4.63 11.02
C ARG A 36 10.47 -4.43 10.03
N ALA A 37 11.59 -5.14 10.21
CA ALA A 37 12.71 -5.12 9.28
C ALA A 37 12.30 -5.62 7.88
N ALA A 38 11.51 -6.69 7.80
CA ALA A 38 11.01 -7.22 6.53
C ALA A 38 10.13 -6.20 5.79
N LEU A 39 9.20 -5.54 6.49
CA LEU A 39 8.37 -4.49 5.90
C LEU A 39 9.18 -3.28 5.46
N ALA A 40 10.17 -2.86 6.27
CA ALA A 40 11.07 -1.77 5.91
C ALA A 40 11.85 -2.10 4.62
N LYS A 41 12.39 -3.31 4.51
CA LYS A 41 13.09 -3.79 3.31
C LYS A 41 12.16 -3.85 2.09
N ALA A 42 10.94 -4.35 2.25
CA ALA A 42 9.95 -4.39 1.18
C ALA A 42 9.53 -2.99 0.73
N ASN A 43 9.38 -2.05 1.66
CA ASN A 43 9.09 -0.65 1.35
C ASN A 43 10.25 0.02 0.63
N ALA A 44 11.49 -0.17 1.09
CA ALA A 44 12.67 0.35 0.42
C ALA A 44 12.73 -0.15 -1.03
N ALA A 45 12.57 -1.46 -1.26
CA ALA A 45 12.57 -2.03 -2.61
C ALA A 45 11.47 -1.44 -3.52
N ARG A 46 10.29 -1.14 -2.97
CA ARG A 46 9.18 -0.53 -3.73
C ARG A 46 9.37 0.97 -4.01
N ARG A 47 10.26 1.64 -3.28
CA ARG A 47 10.53 3.08 -3.43
C ARG A 47 11.83 3.36 -4.19
N THR A 48 12.76 2.41 -4.21
CA THR A 48 14.00 2.52 -5.00
C THR A 48 13.69 2.37 -6.49
N CYS A 49 13.97 3.43 -7.26
CA CYS A 49 13.77 3.41 -8.70
C CYS A 49 14.82 2.52 -9.39
N PRO A 50 14.44 1.58 -10.27
CA PRO A 50 15.41 0.74 -10.97
C PRO A 50 16.28 1.54 -11.95
N ALA A 51 15.78 2.64 -12.52
CA ALA A 51 16.52 3.48 -13.46
C ALA A 51 17.60 4.35 -12.79
N CYS A 52 17.23 5.17 -11.80
CA CYS A 52 18.17 6.10 -11.15
C CYS A 52 18.71 5.61 -9.79
N ARG A 53 18.24 4.47 -9.27
CA ARG A 53 18.65 3.84 -8.00
C ARG A 53 18.45 4.70 -6.74
N ARG A 54 17.72 5.81 -6.83
CA ARG A 54 17.36 6.67 -5.70
C ARG A 54 16.05 6.18 -5.05
N ASP A 55 15.93 6.37 -3.73
CA ASP A 55 14.63 6.27 -3.04
C ASP A 55 13.77 7.47 -3.46
N ALA A 56 12.64 7.19 -4.11
CA ALA A 56 11.74 8.22 -4.63
C ALA A 56 10.91 8.93 -3.54
N GLY A 57 10.90 8.44 -2.31
CA GLY A 57 10.04 8.97 -1.25
C GLY A 57 8.64 8.35 -1.23
N TYR A 58 8.19 7.71 -2.31
CA TYR A 58 6.88 7.08 -2.47
C TYR A 58 6.98 5.71 -3.17
N VAL A 59 5.93 4.89 -3.07
CA VAL A 59 5.87 3.60 -3.78
C VAL A 59 5.72 3.85 -5.27
N ILE A 60 6.66 3.32 -6.05
CA ILE A 60 6.68 3.50 -7.49
C ILE A 60 5.46 2.82 -8.13
N PRO A 61 4.67 3.52 -8.96
CA PRO A 61 3.53 2.94 -9.65
C PRO A 61 3.96 1.81 -10.60
N ALA A 62 3.28 0.67 -10.53
CA ALA A 62 3.56 -0.48 -11.40
C ALA A 62 3.34 -0.16 -12.89
N SER A 63 2.44 0.79 -13.22
CA SER A 63 2.20 1.24 -14.58
C SER A 63 3.38 2.00 -15.19
N LEU A 64 4.20 2.66 -14.38
CA LEU A 64 5.38 3.41 -14.84
C LEU A 64 6.66 2.57 -14.75
N GLY A 65 6.73 1.63 -13.79
CA GLY A 65 7.91 0.80 -13.53
C GLY A 65 9.15 1.56 -13.03
N THR A 66 9.10 2.89 -13.02
CA THR A 66 10.15 3.82 -12.60
C THR A 66 9.53 5.02 -11.86
N CYS A 67 10.34 5.79 -11.14
CA CYS A 67 9.84 6.99 -10.47
C CYS A 67 9.35 8.03 -11.49
N VAL A 68 8.43 8.89 -11.05
CA VAL A 68 7.83 9.95 -11.88
C VAL A 68 8.88 10.81 -12.60
N PRO A 69 9.96 11.29 -11.95
CA PRO A 69 11.00 12.06 -12.65
C PRO A 69 11.75 11.28 -13.75
N CYS A 70 11.84 9.95 -13.63
CA CYS A 70 12.43 9.11 -14.67
C CYS A 70 11.45 8.82 -15.81
N ALA A 71 10.16 8.67 -15.49
CA ALA A 71 9.12 8.44 -16.49
C ALA A 71 8.79 9.70 -17.29
N TYR A 72 8.89 10.87 -16.65
CA TYR A 72 8.65 12.19 -17.24
C TYR A 72 9.81 13.12 -16.85
N PRO A 73 10.93 13.07 -17.57
CA PRO A 73 12.05 13.97 -17.32
C PRO A 73 11.65 15.39 -17.72
N ASP A 74 11.60 16.31 -16.74
CA ASP A 74 11.44 17.73 -17.06
C ASP A 74 12.74 18.25 -17.69
N PRO A 75 12.70 18.88 -18.87
CA PRO A 75 13.89 19.46 -19.50
C PRO A 75 14.49 20.64 -18.72
N HIS A 76 13.77 21.16 -17.72
CA HIS A 76 14.17 22.29 -16.88
C HIS A 76 14.48 21.93 -15.43
N GLY A 77 14.59 20.64 -15.11
CA GLY A 77 15.23 20.13 -13.89
C GLY A 77 14.76 20.78 -12.58
N SER A 78 13.68 20.29 -11.98
CA SER A 78 13.53 20.49 -10.53
C SER A 78 14.39 19.46 -9.81
N ASP A 79 15.65 19.81 -9.56
CA ASP A 79 16.52 19.09 -8.64
C ASP A 79 15.89 19.09 -7.24
N GLY A 80 15.09 18.04 -6.98
CA GLY A 80 14.52 17.76 -5.68
C GLY A 80 15.58 17.22 -4.72
N SER A 81 16.47 18.10 -4.26
CA SER A 81 17.37 17.85 -3.13
C SER A 81 17.02 18.78 -1.97
N THR A 82 16.17 18.29 -1.07
CA THR A 82 16.20 18.61 0.37
C THR A 82 15.61 17.42 1.12
#